data_AF-A0A8H7GYX8-F1
#
_entry.id   AF-A0A8H7GYX8-F1
#
_cell.length_a   1.000
_cell.length_b   1.000
_cell.length_c   1.000
_cell.angle_alpha   90.00
_cell.angle_beta   90.00
_cell.angle_gamma   90.00
#
_symmetry.space_group_name_H-M   'P 1'
#
loop_
_entity.id
_entity.type
_entity.pdbx_description
1 polymer ?
#
loop_
_entity_poly.entity_id
_entity_poly.type
_entity_poly.pdbx_seq_one_letter_code
_entity_poly.pdbx_strand_id
1 'polypeptide(L)'
;MSELQLQERLLTPFLRKTVPPIPDEDERREYPKKVNPLSYLFFWWLHPVMGVGYKRTLTPADMYKLNDDIKVETLTRKFQDIFNDRLKKAQDAHVMKKVKARGESAETSSVDEYGDLSDFEVPKHMLTIALFLTFKWQYSLACILLVLASVGSSTTPLLSKKLIQFVELRALSLPVDIGDGVGYAIGCLILVLITGLLMNHTFQNSMLTGAQAKAVLTKAILDKSFKLNGQLKHDYPVSKITSMMGTDLARIDFALGFQPFIFSFPVAVGIAIGILCHNIGAPAMVGIGVTFVFIAAMGLVTKKLFAYRASANTFTDARVNYMKEVLSNLKMIKFYSWETRISSGSPKTEPRKCALFITCRWSGT
;
A
#
# COMPACT_ATOMS: atom_id res chain seq x y z
N MET A 1 -0.89 -32.82 -18.16
CA MET A 1 -1.61 -32.01 -17.16
C MET A 1 -1.59 -32.78 -15.86
N SER A 2 -1.16 -32.17 -14.75
CA SER A 2 -1.33 -32.76 -13.42
C SER A 2 -2.82 -33.07 -13.21
N GLU A 3 -3.17 -34.31 -12.86
CA GLU A 3 -4.56 -34.65 -12.56
C GLU A 3 -5.12 -33.71 -11.49
N LEU A 4 -6.31 -33.17 -11.73
CA LEU A 4 -6.98 -32.28 -10.79
C LEU A 4 -7.46 -33.11 -9.60
N GLN A 5 -6.71 -33.08 -8.51
CA GLN A 5 -7.07 -33.79 -7.28
C GLN A 5 -7.97 -32.95 -6.38
N LEU A 6 -9.01 -33.60 -5.82
CA LEU A 6 -9.82 -33.02 -4.77
C LEU A 6 -8.97 -32.87 -3.50
N GLN A 7 -9.05 -31.71 -2.87
CA GLN A 7 -8.41 -31.46 -1.58
C GLN A 7 -9.36 -31.88 -0.45
N GLU A 8 -8.89 -32.75 0.44
CA GLU A 8 -9.63 -33.09 1.67
C GLU A 8 -9.42 -31.99 2.72
N ARG A 9 -10.52 -31.40 3.18
CA ARG A 9 -10.57 -30.31 4.15
C ARG A 9 -11.71 -30.55 5.12
N LEU A 10 -11.76 -29.73 6.17
CA LEU A 10 -12.65 -29.92 7.33
C LEU A 10 -14.15 -30.07 7.00
N LEU A 11 -14.65 -29.40 5.96
CA LEU A 11 -16.05 -29.43 5.50
C LEU A 11 -16.27 -30.30 4.25
N THR A 12 -15.22 -30.98 3.75
CA THR A 12 -15.33 -31.89 2.60
C THR A 12 -16.42 -32.97 2.78
N PRO A 13 -16.69 -33.52 3.97
CA PRO A 13 -17.79 -34.49 4.16
C PRO A 13 -19.18 -33.95 3.78
N PHE A 14 -19.40 -32.64 3.90
CA PHE A 14 -20.69 -31.98 3.65
C PHE A 14 -20.80 -31.40 2.23
N LEU A 15 -19.74 -31.47 1.42
CA LEU A 15 -19.67 -30.84 0.10
C LEU A 15 -19.66 -31.86 -1.03
N ARG A 16 -20.18 -31.45 -2.20
CA ARG A 16 -20.18 -32.28 -3.42
C ARG A 16 -18.75 -32.60 -3.84
N LYS A 17 -18.42 -33.90 -3.93
CA LYS A 17 -17.10 -34.47 -4.29
C LYS A 17 -16.65 -34.25 -5.75
N THR A 18 -17.41 -33.52 -6.56
CA THR A 18 -17.05 -33.22 -7.95
C THR A 18 -15.96 -32.15 -8.00
N VAL A 19 -14.84 -32.47 -8.65
CA VAL A 19 -13.75 -31.54 -8.90
C VAL A 19 -14.15 -30.56 -10.01
N PRO A 20 -14.19 -29.24 -9.77
CA PRO A 20 -14.48 -28.28 -10.82
C PRO A 20 -13.35 -28.29 -11.86
N PRO A 21 -13.65 -28.28 -13.17
CA PRO A 21 -12.63 -28.21 -14.21
C PRO A 21 -11.88 -26.88 -14.15
N ILE A 22 -10.73 -26.80 -14.82
CA ILE A 22 -10.06 -25.52 -15.08
C ILE A 22 -10.87 -24.83 -16.20
N PRO A 23 -11.36 -23.59 -15.99
CA PRO A 23 -12.06 -22.86 -17.03
C PRO A 23 -11.10 -22.50 -18.16
N ASP A 24 -11.59 -22.57 -19.40
CA ASP A 24 -10.89 -22.01 -20.57
C ASP A 24 -10.91 -20.47 -20.53
N GLU A 25 -10.05 -19.81 -21.33
CA GLU A 25 -9.93 -18.34 -21.32
C GLU A 25 -11.26 -17.61 -21.61
N ASP A 26 -12.10 -18.19 -22.46
CA ASP A 26 -13.40 -17.62 -22.85
C ASP A 26 -14.49 -17.85 -21.80
N GLU A 27 -14.36 -18.90 -20.98
CA GLU A 27 -15.29 -19.21 -19.88
C GLU A 27 -14.96 -18.44 -18.59
N ARG A 28 -13.85 -17.69 -18.62
CA ARG A 28 -13.32 -16.98 -17.46
C ARG A 28 -14.23 -15.83 -17.06
N ARG A 29 -14.66 -15.84 -15.80
CA ARG A 29 -15.55 -14.82 -15.25
C ARG A 29 -14.88 -13.45 -15.23
N GLU A 30 -15.60 -12.42 -15.66
CA GLU A 30 -15.15 -11.04 -15.56
C GLU A 30 -15.28 -10.49 -14.14
N TYR A 31 -14.39 -9.58 -13.78
CA TYR A 31 -14.45 -8.88 -12.50
C TYR A 31 -15.78 -8.11 -12.40
N PRO A 32 -16.55 -8.26 -11.32
CA PRO A 32 -17.94 -7.82 -11.28
C PRO A 32 -18.05 -6.30 -11.45
N LYS A 33 -18.58 -5.84 -12.59
CA LYS A 33 -18.78 -4.40 -12.92
C LYS A 33 -20.10 -3.85 -12.42
N LYS A 34 -21.17 -4.65 -12.50
CA LYS A 34 -22.54 -4.32 -12.07
C LYS A 34 -23.02 -5.41 -11.13
N VAL A 35 -22.61 -5.36 -9.88
CA VAL A 35 -23.06 -6.32 -8.87
C VAL A 35 -24.36 -5.84 -8.27
N ASN A 36 -25.25 -6.79 -7.94
CA ASN A 36 -26.36 -6.52 -7.04
C ASN A 36 -25.81 -5.83 -5.78
N PRO A 37 -26.43 -4.75 -5.26
CA PRO A 37 -25.87 -3.97 -4.17
C PRO A 37 -25.60 -4.83 -2.92
N LEU A 38 -26.46 -5.81 -2.63
CA LEU A 38 -26.26 -6.80 -1.57
C LEU A 38 -25.02 -7.69 -1.79
N SER A 39 -24.80 -8.13 -3.03
CA SER A 39 -23.63 -8.95 -3.39
C SER A 39 -22.33 -8.15 -3.29
N TYR A 40 -22.37 -6.87 -3.66
CA TYR A 40 -21.23 -5.97 -3.46
C TYR A 40 -20.96 -5.72 -1.98
N LEU A 41 -22.00 -5.42 -1.20
CA LEU A 41 -21.93 -5.10 0.23
C LEU A 41 -21.30 -6.24 1.06
N PHE A 42 -21.70 -7.49 0.78
CA PHE A 42 -21.22 -8.66 1.51
C PHE A 42 -20.07 -9.40 0.82
N PHE A 43 -19.48 -8.81 -0.23
CA PHE A 43 -18.43 -9.46 -1.04
C PHE A 43 -18.82 -10.85 -1.57
N TRP A 44 -20.11 -11.07 -1.80
CA TRP A 44 -20.65 -12.37 -2.22
C TRP A 44 -20.12 -12.80 -3.59
N TRP A 45 -19.72 -11.84 -4.40
CA TRP A 45 -19.06 -12.09 -5.68
C TRP A 45 -17.75 -12.88 -5.56
N LEU A 46 -17.13 -12.97 -4.37
CA LEU A 46 -15.91 -13.77 -4.15
C LEU A 46 -16.21 -15.27 -3.95
N HIS A 47 -17.46 -15.61 -3.60
CA HIS A 47 -17.88 -16.97 -3.28
C HIS A 47 -17.53 -18.03 -4.36
N PRO A 48 -17.65 -17.76 -5.67
CA PRO A 48 -17.29 -18.74 -6.69
C PRO A 48 -15.82 -19.14 -6.66
N VAL A 49 -14.90 -18.18 -6.49
CA VAL A 49 -13.47 -18.46 -6.43
C VAL A 49 -13.12 -19.18 -5.14
N MET A 50 -13.71 -18.78 -4.00
CA MET A 50 -13.51 -19.49 -2.74
C MET A 50 -14.03 -20.92 -2.79
N GLY A 51 -15.18 -21.16 -3.45
CA GLY A 51 -15.74 -22.49 -3.62
C GLY A 51 -14.84 -23.41 -4.46
N VAL A 52 -14.25 -22.90 -5.54
CA VAL A 52 -13.27 -23.65 -6.35
C VAL A 52 -12.00 -23.91 -5.53
N GLY A 53 -11.47 -22.87 -4.88
CA GLY A 53 -10.28 -22.95 -4.03
C GLY A 53 -10.43 -23.83 -2.80
N TYR A 54 -11.67 -24.11 -2.38
CA TYR A 54 -11.96 -25.10 -1.35
C TYR A 54 -11.78 -26.53 -1.85
N LYS A 55 -12.24 -26.80 -3.07
CA LYS A 55 -12.27 -28.15 -3.66
C LYS A 55 -10.96 -28.56 -4.29
N ARG A 56 -10.23 -27.61 -4.89
CA ARG A 56 -8.93 -27.85 -5.51
C ARG A 56 -8.02 -26.64 -5.38
N THR A 57 -6.73 -26.84 -5.64
CA THR A 57 -5.76 -25.74 -5.72
C THR A 57 -6.15 -24.81 -6.87
N LEU A 58 -6.16 -23.50 -6.59
CA LEU A 58 -6.46 -22.47 -7.57
C LEU A 58 -5.33 -22.37 -8.60
N THR A 59 -5.70 -22.24 -9.86
CA THR A 59 -4.79 -21.92 -10.97
C THR A 59 -5.01 -20.47 -11.42
N PRO A 60 -4.07 -19.85 -12.16
CA PRO A 60 -4.25 -18.50 -12.68
C PRO A 60 -5.51 -18.30 -13.54
N ALA A 61 -6.03 -19.37 -14.15
CA ALA A 61 -7.24 -19.36 -14.96
C ALA A 61 -8.53 -19.21 -14.10
N ASP A 62 -8.50 -19.61 -12.82
CA ASP A 62 -9.66 -19.49 -11.92
C ASP A 62 -9.93 -18.07 -11.43
N MET A 63 -8.93 -17.18 -11.53
CA MET A 63 -9.03 -15.79 -11.10
C MET A 63 -9.92 -15.01 -12.06
N TYR A 64 -10.52 -13.90 -11.61
CA TYR A 64 -11.33 -13.06 -12.50
C TYR A 64 -10.51 -12.42 -13.64
N LYS A 65 -11.12 -12.29 -14.82
CA LYS A 65 -10.62 -11.46 -15.92
C LYS A 65 -10.85 -10.00 -15.57
N LEU A 66 -9.82 -9.17 -15.74
CA LEU A 66 -9.91 -7.73 -15.45
C LEU A 66 -10.72 -7.01 -16.54
N ASN A 67 -11.62 -6.13 -16.11
CA ASN A 67 -12.37 -5.26 -17.01
C ASN A 67 -11.45 -4.23 -17.66
N ASP A 68 -11.82 -3.75 -18.85
CA ASP A 68 -11.02 -2.76 -19.59
C ASP A 68 -10.73 -1.48 -18.79
N ASP A 69 -11.64 -1.08 -17.91
CA ASP A 69 -11.50 0.12 -17.06
C ASP A 69 -10.39 -0.02 -16.00
N ILE A 70 -10.13 -1.25 -15.55
CA ILE A 70 -9.15 -1.57 -14.49
C ILE A 70 -7.88 -2.22 -15.04
N LYS A 71 -7.80 -2.42 -16.37
CA LYS A 71 -6.58 -2.88 -17.04
C LYS A 71 -5.46 -1.84 -16.89
N VAL A 72 -4.23 -2.35 -16.81
CA VAL A 72 -3.04 -1.52 -16.61
C VAL A 72 -2.84 -0.57 -17.78
N GLU A 73 -3.19 -0.99 -19.01
CA GLU A 73 -3.12 -0.16 -20.22
C GLU A 73 -3.96 1.11 -20.07
N THR A 74 -5.23 0.96 -19.70
CA THR A 74 -6.19 2.05 -19.57
C THR A 74 -5.83 2.97 -18.41
N LEU A 75 -5.50 2.39 -17.25
CA LEU A 75 -5.12 3.15 -16.06
C LEU A 75 -3.81 3.92 -16.27
N THR A 76 -2.84 3.33 -16.97
CA THR A 76 -1.56 3.99 -17.28
C THR A 76 -1.75 5.11 -18.29
N ARG A 77 -2.60 4.91 -19.32
CA ARG A 77 -2.96 6.00 -20.25
C ARG A 77 -3.56 7.18 -19.50
N LYS A 78 -4.56 6.93 -18.66
CA LYS A 78 -5.18 7.96 -17.82
C LYS A 78 -4.17 8.67 -16.92
N PHE A 79 -3.23 7.94 -16.31
CA PHE A 79 -2.16 8.52 -15.50
C PHE A 79 -1.22 9.39 -16.34
N GLN A 80 -0.78 8.91 -17.51
CA GLN A 80 0.10 9.64 -18.41
C GLN A 80 -0.57 10.93 -18.92
N ASP A 81 -1.84 10.89 -19.30
CA ASP A 81 -2.59 12.07 -19.76
C ASP A 81 -2.63 13.15 -18.66
N ILE A 82 -2.97 12.77 -17.42
CA ILE A 82 -3.00 13.67 -16.27
C ILE A 82 -1.59 14.20 -15.92
N PHE A 83 -0.58 13.34 -15.98
CA PHE A 83 0.79 13.71 -15.66
C PHE A 83 1.36 14.68 -16.70
N ASN A 84 1.13 14.42 -17.99
CA ASN A 84 1.61 15.26 -19.09
C ASN A 84 0.91 16.61 -19.13
N ASP A 85 -0.41 16.67 -18.91
CA ASP A 85 -1.15 17.94 -18.79
C ASP A 85 -0.58 18.82 -17.67
N ARG A 86 -0.22 18.20 -16.54
CA ARG A 86 0.40 18.92 -15.42
C ARG A 86 1.84 19.31 -15.66
N LEU A 87 2.61 18.44 -16.30
CA LEU A 87 3.97 18.73 -16.66
C LEU A 87 4.01 19.97 -17.56
N LYS A 88 3.14 20.00 -18.58
CA LYS A 88 2.99 21.16 -19.47
C LYS A 88 2.61 22.43 -18.70
N LYS A 89 1.58 22.38 -17.84
CA LYS A 89 1.20 23.53 -17.00
C LYS A 89 2.33 24.04 -16.10
N ALA A 90 3.17 23.14 -15.59
CA ALA A 90 4.31 23.52 -14.76
C ALA A 90 5.45 24.13 -15.59
N GLN A 91 5.69 23.61 -16.80
CA GLN A 91 6.62 24.16 -17.77
C GLN A 91 6.18 25.56 -18.20
N ASP A 92 4.94 25.72 -18.63
CA ASP A 92 4.35 27.01 -19.01
C ASP A 92 4.45 28.02 -17.86
N ALA A 93 4.11 27.61 -16.64
CA ALA A 93 4.24 28.48 -15.47
C ALA A 93 5.69 28.85 -15.12
N HIS A 94 6.66 27.99 -15.43
CA HIS A 94 8.08 28.28 -15.24
C HIS A 94 8.57 29.29 -16.28
N VAL A 95 8.27 29.06 -17.56
CA VAL A 95 8.58 29.99 -18.66
C VAL A 95 7.95 31.35 -18.39
N MET A 96 6.66 31.41 -18.04
CA MET A 96 5.97 32.65 -17.73
C MET A 96 6.58 33.42 -16.55
N LYS A 97 7.11 32.72 -15.54
CA LYS A 97 7.83 33.36 -14.43
C LYS A 97 9.13 34.01 -14.90
N LYS A 98 9.88 33.36 -15.79
CA LYS A 98 11.12 33.90 -16.34
C LYS A 98 10.89 35.07 -17.29
N VAL A 99 9.94 34.93 -18.21
CA VAL A 99 9.50 35.99 -19.11
C VAL A 99 9.08 37.22 -18.29
N LYS A 100 8.27 37.02 -17.24
CA LYS A 100 7.88 38.10 -16.32
C LYS A 100 9.07 38.70 -15.55
N ALA A 101 10.04 37.89 -15.12
CA ALA A 101 11.24 38.38 -14.46
C ALA A 101 12.13 39.23 -15.39
N ARG A 102 12.06 38.99 -16.71
CA ARG A 102 12.70 39.82 -17.74
C ARG A 102 11.89 41.06 -18.12
N GLY A 103 10.63 41.16 -17.68
CA GLY A 103 9.72 42.26 -18.05
C GLY A 103 9.17 42.16 -19.48
N GLU A 104 9.26 40.97 -20.09
CA GLU A 104 8.84 40.72 -21.47
C GLU A 104 7.42 40.13 -21.52
N SER A 105 6.80 40.16 -22.71
CA SER A 105 5.58 39.40 -23.03
C SER A 105 5.97 38.03 -23.60
N ALA A 106 5.09 37.03 -23.48
CA ALA A 106 5.32 35.69 -24.05
C ALA A 106 5.57 35.72 -25.58
N GLU A 107 5.04 36.73 -26.27
CA GLU A 107 5.23 36.92 -27.72
C GLU A 107 6.50 37.72 -28.06
N THR A 108 7.12 38.38 -27.08
CA THR A 108 8.30 39.26 -27.25
C THR A 108 9.51 38.74 -26.47
N SER A 109 9.49 37.46 -26.08
CA SER A 109 10.57 36.85 -25.29
C SER A 109 11.87 36.83 -26.09
N SER A 110 12.95 37.32 -25.48
CA SER A 110 14.29 37.31 -26.07
C SER A 110 14.95 35.91 -26.09
N VAL A 111 14.47 35.01 -25.23
CA VAL A 111 14.94 33.63 -25.08
C VAL A 111 13.87 32.68 -25.60
N ASP A 112 14.31 31.65 -26.33
CA ASP A 112 13.45 30.58 -26.82
C ASP A 112 12.94 29.68 -25.68
N GLU A 113 11.79 29.05 -25.90
CA GLU A 113 11.13 28.20 -24.89
C GLU A 113 12.05 27.05 -24.41
N TYR A 114 12.89 26.50 -25.28
CA TYR A 114 13.81 25.42 -24.93
C TYR A 114 14.95 25.92 -24.02
N GLY A 115 15.48 27.11 -24.28
CA GLY A 115 16.43 27.80 -23.43
C GLY A 115 15.88 28.04 -22.01
N ASP A 116 14.62 28.50 -21.90
CA ASP A 116 13.98 28.74 -20.61
C ASP A 116 13.66 27.48 -19.80
N LEU A 117 13.56 26.33 -20.47
CA LEU A 117 13.28 25.03 -19.86
C LEU A 117 14.54 24.24 -19.46
N SER A 118 15.73 24.73 -19.78
CA SER A 118 17.01 24.01 -19.56
C SER A 118 17.31 23.68 -18.09
N ASP A 119 16.85 24.53 -17.17
CA ASP A 119 16.95 24.43 -15.70
C ASP A 119 15.60 24.02 -15.05
N PHE A 120 14.60 23.64 -15.85
CA PHE A 120 13.32 23.22 -15.31
C PHE A 120 13.44 21.87 -14.59
N GLU A 121 13.30 21.90 -13.27
CA GLU A 121 13.18 20.71 -12.45
C GLU A 121 11.70 20.36 -12.19
N VAL A 122 11.36 19.08 -12.38
CA VAL A 122 10.00 18.59 -12.13
C VAL A 122 9.68 18.68 -10.62
N PRO A 123 8.60 19.37 -10.22
CA PRO A 123 8.21 19.47 -8.82
C PRO A 123 7.97 18.08 -8.18
N LYS A 124 8.56 17.84 -7.00
CA LYS A 124 8.48 16.54 -6.29
C LYS A 124 7.04 16.08 -6.01
N HIS A 125 6.12 17.01 -5.74
CA HIS A 125 4.71 16.71 -5.45
C HIS A 125 3.89 16.41 -6.72
N MET A 126 4.40 16.66 -7.92
CA MET A 126 3.64 16.46 -9.15
C MET A 126 3.19 15.01 -9.30
N LEU A 127 4.09 14.06 -9.00
CA LEU A 127 3.79 12.63 -9.06
C LEU A 127 2.68 12.23 -8.09
N THR A 128 2.74 12.71 -6.84
CA THR A 128 1.74 12.35 -5.82
C THR A 128 0.38 12.93 -6.15
N ILE A 129 0.31 14.17 -6.64
CA ILE A 129 -0.97 14.77 -7.04
C ILE A 129 -1.50 14.15 -8.34
N ALA A 130 -0.64 13.78 -9.30
CA ALA A 130 -1.07 13.07 -10.50
C ALA A 130 -1.68 11.71 -10.14
N LEU A 131 -1.01 10.95 -9.27
CA LEU A 131 -1.50 9.66 -8.78
C LEU A 131 -2.84 9.81 -8.04
N PHE A 132 -2.96 10.82 -7.17
CA PHE A 132 -4.21 11.13 -6.49
C PHE A 132 -5.34 11.44 -7.47
N LEU A 133 -5.09 12.25 -8.51
CA LEU A 133 -6.12 12.56 -9.51
C LEU A 133 -6.54 11.35 -10.35
N THR A 134 -5.61 10.44 -10.67
CA THR A 134 -5.91 9.21 -11.40
C THR A 134 -6.93 8.35 -10.64
N PHE A 135 -6.76 8.21 -9.33
CA PHE A 135 -7.59 7.36 -8.46
C PHE A 135 -8.57 8.14 -7.56
N LYS A 136 -8.82 9.42 -7.86
CA LYS A 136 -9.48 10.36 -6.94
C LYS A 136 -10.78 9.84 -6.34
N TRP A 137 -11.65 9.23 -7.14
CA TRP A 137 -12.97 8.76 -6.70
C TRP A 137 -12.89 7.52 -5.81
N GLN A 138 -12.08 6.54 -6.21
CA GLN A 138 -11.92 5.29 -5.45
C GLN A 138 -11.21 5.55 -4.12
N TYR A 139 -10.16 6.37 -4.15
CA TYR A 139 -9.37 6.69 -2.98
C TYR A 139 -10.09 7.65 -2.02
N SER A 140 -10.77 8.70 -2.52
CA SER A 140 -11.53 9.61 -1.65
C SER A 140 -12.71 8.89 -1.00
N LEU A 141 -13.38 8.00 -1.72
CA LEU A 141 -14.44 7.17 -1.15
C LEU A 141 -13.90 6.30 -0.01
N ALA A 142 -12.74 5.66 -0.17
CA ALA A 142 -12.12 4.87 0.89
C ALA A 142 -11.85 5.69 2.16
N CYS A 143 -11.33 6.92 2.00
CA CYS A 143 -11.10 7.85 3.10
C CYS A 143 -12.40 8.27 3.79
N ILE A 144 -13.44 8.63 3.03
CA ILE A 144 -14.73 9.04 3.58
C ILE A 144 -15.38 7.89 4.36
N LEU A 145 -15.40 6.68 3.78
CA LEU A 145 -15.94 5.49 4.45
C LEU A 145 -15.20 5.17 5.74
N LEU A 146 -13.88 5.36 5.79
CA LEU A 146 -13.10 5.12 7.00
C LEU A 146 -13.41 6.13 8.09
N VAL A 147 -13.55 7.41 7.73
CA VAL A 147 -13.95 8.45 8.68
C VAL A 147 -15.33 8.12 9.24
N LEU A 148 -16.29 7.74 8.41
CA LEU A 148 -17.63 7.32 8.86
C LEU A 148 -17.58 6.08 9.77
N ALA A 149 -16.78 5.07 9.43
CA ALA A 149 -16.59 3.89 10.27
C ALA A 149 -15.99 4.26 11.63
N SER A 150 -15.02 5.17 11.63
CA SER A 150 -14.32 5.61 12.84
C SER A 150 -15.21 6.47 13.72
N VAL A 151 -16.07 7.32 13.14
CA VAL A 151 -17.13 8.05 13.86
C VAL A 151 -18.07 7.06 14.53
N GLY A 152 -18.63 6.09 13.79
CA GLY A 152 -19.55 5.10 14.36
C GLY A 152 -18.91 4.23 15.45
N SER A 153 -17.65 3.82 15.27
CA SER A 153 -16.91 3.07 16.29
C SER A 153 -16.66 3.93 17.53
N SER A 154 -16.39 5.22 17.37
CA SER A 154 -16.12 6.14 18.49
C SER A 154 -17.40 6.50 19.26
N THR A 155 -18.56 6.49 18.61
CA THR A 155 -19.86 6.80 19.24
C THR A 155 -20.56 5.58 19.83
N THR A 156 -20.09 4.36 19.54
CA THR A 156 -20.65 3.11 20.10
C THR A 156 -20.78 3.13 21.64
N PRO A 157 -19.81 3.65 22.42
CA PRO A 157 -19.93 3.75 23.87
C PRO A 157 -21.10 4.62 24.37
N LEU A 158 -21.55 5.62 23.60
CA LEU A 158 -22.67 6.49 23.97
C LEU A 158 -23.98 5.70 24.03
N LEU A 159 -24.21 4.85 23.03
CA LEU A 159 -25.39 4.02 22.95
C LEU A 159 -25.34 2.89 23.99
N SER A 160 -24.15 2.30 24.18
CA SER A 160 -23.93 1.33 25.26
C SER A 160 -24.18 1.94 26.64
N LYS A 161 -23.79 3.20 26.87
CA LYS A 161 -24.07 3.91 28.13
C LYS A 161 -25.57 4.05 28.37
N LYS A 162 -26.36 4.39 27.34
CA LYS A 162 -27.82 4.49 27.45
C LYS A 162 -28.49 3.14 27.73
N LEU A 163 -27.99 2.07 27.12
CA LEU A 163 -28.45 0.72 27.42
C LEU A 163 -28.15 0.32 28.87
N ILE A 164 -26.96 0.64 29.39
CA ILE A 164 -26.60 0.39 30.79
C ILE A 164 -27.52 1.17 31.74
N GLN A 165 -27.76 2.45 31.46
CA GLN A 165 -28.68 3.30 32.24
C GLN A 165 -30.10 2.72 32.25
N PHE A 166 -30.59 2.20 31.13
CA PHE A 166 -31.90 1.54 31.07
C PHE A 166 -31.97 0.32 31.98
N VAL A 167 -30.94 -0.54 31.97
CA VAL A 167 -30.87 -1.74 32.82
C VAL A 167 -30.82 -1.34 34.31
N GLU A 168 -30.11 -0.28 34.65
CA GLU A 168 -30.00 0.23 36.02
C GLU A 168 -31.34 0.78 36.53
N LEU A 169 -32.04 1.61 35.74
CA LEU A 169 -33.37 2.12 36.10
C LEU A 169 -34.38 1.00 36.30
N ARG A 170 -34.30 -0.04 35.47
CA ARG A 170 -35.14 -1.24 35.62
C ARG A 170 -34.81 -2.02 36.88
N ALA A 171 -33.52 -2.14 37.24
CA ALA A 171 -33.11 -2.79 38.48
C ALA A 171 -33.65 -2.05 39.73
N LEU A 172 -33.79 -0.72 39.64
CA LEU A 172 -34.41 0.12 40.68
C LEU A 172 -35.96 0.09 40.68
N SER A 173 -36.59 -0.75 39.85
CA SER A 173 -38.05 -0.89 39.72
C SER A 173 -38.80 0.39 39.30
N LEU A 174 -38.12 1.32 38.62
CA LEU A 174 -38.76 2.50 38.04
C LEU A 174 -39.56 2.11 36.78
N PRO A 175 -40.69 2.78 36.47
CA PRO A 175 -41.47 2.50 35.27
C PRO A 175 -40.71 2.98 34.04
N VAL A 176 -40.11 2.04 33.31
CA VAL A 176 -39.42 2.29 32.03
C VAL A 176 -40.02 1.40 30.95
N ASP A 177 -40.27 1.97 29.78
CA ASP A 177 -40.83 1.24 28.64
C ASP A 177 -39.82 0.25 28.07
N ILE A 178 -40.22 -1.02 27.95
CA ILE A 178 -39.36 -2.10 27.43
C ILE A 178 -38.88 -1.78 25.99
N GLY A 179 -39.69 -1.03 25.24
CA GLY A 179 -39.36 -0.60 23.88
C GLY A 179 -38.06 0.18 23.77
N ASP A 180 -37.73 1.03 24.75
CA ASP A 180 -36.51 1.84 24.73
C ASP A 180 -35.25 0.98 24.87
N GLY A 181 -35.28 0.00 25.78
CA GLY A 181 -34.18 -0.93 25.97
C GLY A 181 -33.92 -1.81 24.75
N VAL A 182 -34.98 -2.33 24.12
CA VAL A 182 -34.88 -3.09 22.87
C VAL A 182 -34.34 -2.21 21.74
N GLY A 183 -34.80 -0.96 21.65
CA GLY A 183 -34.31 0.03 20.69
C GLY A 183 -32.80 0.29 20.82
N TYR A 184 -32.29 0.51 22.03
CA TYR A 184 -30.85 0.70 22.27
C TYR A 184 -30.03 -0.55 21.90
N ALA A 185 -30.51 -1.75 22.21
CA ALA A 185 -29.83 -3.00 21.87
C ALA A 185 -29.76 -3.23 20.35
N ILE A 186 -30.89 -3.04 19.63
CA ILE A 186 -30.94 -3.14 18.17
C ILE A 186 -30.06 -2.04 17.53
N GLY A 187 -30.08 -0.83 18.08
CA GLY A 187 -29.23 0.26 17.62
C GLY A 187 -27.74 -0.06 17.76
N CYS A 188 -27.32 -0.68 18.87
CA CYS A 188 -25.93 -1.13 19.07
C CYS A 188 -25.54 -2.17 18.00
N LEU A 189 -26.40 -3.16 17.76
CA LEU A 189 -26.16 -4.19 16.73
C LEU A 189 -25.99 -3.56 15.34
N ILE A 190 -26.91 -2.68 14.94
CA ILE A 190 -26.88 -2.01 13.64
C ILE A 190 -25.63 -1.14 13.50
N LEU A 191 -25.27 -0.38 14.54
CA LEU A 191 -24.09 0.48 14.53
C LEU A 191 -22.80 -0.32 14.37
N VAL A 192 -22.65 -1.44 15.10
CA VAL A 192 -21.50 -2.34 14.96
C VAL A 192 -21.46 -2.99 13.58
N LEU A 193 -22.60 -3.41 13.04
CA LEU A 193 -22.68 -4.00 11.70
C LEU A 193 -22.29 -2.99 10.60
N ILE A 194 -22.81 -1.78 10.66
CA ILE A 194 -22.50 -0.72 9.68
C ILE A 194 -21.02 -0.34 9.76
N THR A 195 -20.47 -0.15 10.96
CA THR A 195 -19.05 0.19 11.13
C THR A 195 -18.13 -0.91 10.60
N GLY A 196 -18.47 -2.19 10.82
CA GLY A 196 -17.77 -3.33 10.25
C GLY A 196 -17.82 -3.36 8.72
N LEU A 197 -19.01 -3.15 8.12
CA LEU A 197 -19.15 -3.11 6.65
C LEU A 197 -18.34 -1.96 6.03
N LEU A 198 -18.44 -0.75 6.60
CA LEU A 198 -17.69 0.41 6.13
C LEU A 198 -16.17 0.17 6.20
N MET A 199 -15.68 -0.39 7.32
CA MET A 199 -14.26 -0.72 7.49
C MET A 199 -13.78 -1.69 6.41
N ASN A 200 -14.53 -2.76 6.13
CA ASN A 200 -14.17 -3.73 5.10
C ASN A 200 -14.14 -3.11 3.70
N HIS A 201 -15.11 -2.25 3.37
CA HIS A 201 -15.11 -1.53 2.09
C HIS A 201 -13.96 -0.53 1.96
N THR A 202 -13.58 0.14 3.05
CA THR A 202 -12.35 0.95 3.08
C THR A 202 -11.14 0.10 2.74
N PHE A 203 -10.96 -1.04 3.42
CA PHE A 203 -9.81 -1.93 3.19
C PHE A 203 -9.76 -2.41 1.74
N GLN A 204 -10.89 -2.85 1.18
CA GLN A 204 -10.93 -3.26 -0.21
C GLN A 204 -10.54 -2.12 -1.16
N ASN A 205 -11.15 -0.94 -1.02
CA ASN A 205 -10.94 0.17 -1.95
C ASN A 205 -9.54 0.77 -1.85
N SER A 206 -9.00 0.89 -0.64
CA SER A 206 -7.65 1.42 -0.39
C SER A 206 -6.56 0.46 -0.85
N MET A 207 -6.68 -0.83 -0.50
CA MET A 207 -5.72 -1.85 -0.92
C MET A 207 -5.74 -2.06 -2.43
N LEU A 208 -6.92 -2.04 -3.05
CA LEU A 208 -7.05 -2.10 -4.51
C LEU A 208 -6.40 -0.89 -5.18
N THR A 209 -6.55 0.30 -4.61
CA THR A 209 -5.88 1.52 -5.12
C THR A 209 -4.37 1.40 -5.03
N GLY A 210 -3.82 0.85 -3.93
CA GLY A 210 -2.39 0.60 -3.77
C GLY A 210 -1.83 -0.34 -4.84
N ALA A 211 -2.51 -1.46 -5.07
CA ALA A 211 -2.12 -2.44 -6.08
C ALA A 211 -2.20 -1.87 -7.50
N GLN A 212 -3.26 -1.12 -7.82
CA GLN A 212 -3.42 -0.46 -9.12
C GLN A 212 -2.37 0.63 -9.34
N ALA A 213 -2.06 1.44 -8.32
CA ALA A 213 -1.00 2.44 -8.39
C ALA A 213 0.37 1.80 -8.64
N LYS A 214 0.70 0.71 -7.94
CA LYS A 214 1.91 -0.08 -8.19
C LYS A 214 1.98 -0.58 -9.63
N ALA A 215 0.88 -1.12 -10.17
CA ALA A 215 0.85 -1.62 -11.54
C ALA A 215 1.07 -0.50 -12.58
N VAL A 216 0.40 0.65 -12.41
CA VAL A 216 0.55 1.82 -13.28
C VAL A 216 1.98 2.36 -13.24
N LEU A 217 2.54 2.54 -12.05
CA LEU A 217 3.91 3.03 -11.89
C LEU A 217 4.93 2.04 -12.45
N THR A 218 4.69 0.74 -12.32
CA THR A 218 5.54 -0.30 -12.92
C THR A 218 5.59 -0.12 -14.44
N LYS A 219 4.42 0.01 -15.08
CA LYS A 219 4.35 0.24 -16.53
C LYS A 219 5.01 1.56 -16.94
N ALA A 220 4.75 2.65 -16.22
CA ALA A 220 5.35 3.95 -16.51
C ALA A 220 6.89 3.94 -16.40
N ILE A 221 7.44 3.27 -15.37
CA ILE A 221 8.90 3.10 -15.20
C ILE A 221 9.48 2.25 -16.34
N LEU A 222 8.81 1.16 -16.72
CA LEU A 222 9.23 0.32 -17.83
C LEU A 222 9.24 1.10 -19.15
N ASP A 223 8.14 1.76 -19.51
CA ASP A 223 8.03 2.56 -20.73
C ASP A 223 9.11 3.65 -20.79
N LYS A 224 9.44 4.26 -19.64
CA LYS A 224 10.50 5.27 -19.55
C LYS A 224 11.89 4.66 -19.69
N SER A 225 12.13 3.46 -19.14
CA SER A 225 13.43 2.78 -19.19
C SER A 225 13.89 2.51 -20.62
N PHE A 226 12.96 2.24 -21.54
CA PHE A 226 13.25 2.02 -22.95
C PHE A 226 13.63 3.31 -23.71
N LYS A 227 13.33 4.49 -23.15
CA LYS A 227 13.55 5.81 -23.78
C LYS A 227 14.67 6.62 -23.13
N LEU A 228 15.51 6.00 -22.29
CA LEU A 228 16.61 6.68 -21.60
C LEU A 228 17.79 6.93 -22.54
N ASN A 229 18.40 8.12 -22.42
CA ASN A 229 19.65 8.48 -23.10
C ASN A 229 20.84 7.69 -22.51
N GLY A 230 21.97 7.62 -23.24
CA GLY A 230 23.17 6.89 -22.80
C GLY A 230 23.67 7.29 -21.41
N GLN A 231 23.74 8.58 -21.12
CA GLN A 231 24.13 9.10 -19.80
C GLN A 231 23.17 8.65 -18.70
N LEU A 232 21.85 8.75 -18.94
CA LEU A 232 20.84 8.34 -17.96
C LEU A 232 20.80 6.82 -17.75
N LYS A 233 21.16 6.02 -18.75
CA LYS A 233 21.31 4.56 -18.59
C LYS A 233 22.48 4.20 -17.67
N HIS A 234 23.53 5.02 -17.64
CA HIS A 234 24.63 4.86 -16.69
C HIS A 234 24.19 5.21 -15.26
N ASP A 235 23.45 6.32 -15.07
CA ASP A 235 22.96 6.76 -13.76
C ASP A 235 21.82 5.87 -13.20
N TYR A 236 21.08 5.24 -14.10
CA TYR A 236 19.98 4.32 -13.81
C TYR A 236 20.23 2.96 -14.50
N PRO A 237 21.17 2.16 -13.98
CA PRO A 237 21.40 0.81 -14.51
C PRO A 237 20.18 -0.07 -14.27
N VAL A 238 20.05 -1.14 -15.05
CA VAL A 238 18.90 -2.08 -15.02
C VAL A 238 18.59 -2.54 -13.60
N SER A 239 19.61 -2.87 -12.80
CA SER A 239 19.45 -3.31 -11.41
C SER A 239 18.74 -2.28 -10.52
N LYS A 240 19.00 -0.98 -10.71
CA LYS A 240 18.34 0.10 -9.97
C LYS A 240 16.87 0.21 -10.39
N ILE A 241 16.58 0.07 -11.68
CA ILE A 241 15.22 0.09 -12.22
C ILE A 241 14.40 -1.10 -11.69
N THR A 242 14.99 -2.30 -11.71
CA THR A 242 14.36 -3.51 -11.15
C THR A 242 14.11 -3.37 -9.65
N SER A 243 15.03 -2.77 -8.90
CA SER A 243 14.83 -2.49 -7.48
C SER A 243 13.68 -1.50 -7.25
N MET A 244 13.60 -0.42 -8.03
CA MET A 244 12.49 0.54 -7.94
C MET A 244 11.14 -0.16 -8.18
N MET A 245 11.03 -0.96 -9.24
CA MET A 245 9.80 -1.73 -9.56
C MET A 245 9.44 -2.77 -8.48
N GLY A 246 10.44 -3.38 -7.85
CA GLY A 246 10.24 -4.40 -6.82
C GLY A 246 9.96 -3.81 -5.45
N THR A 247 10.98 -3.24 -4.82
CA THR A 247 10.94 -2.83 -3.40
C THR A 247 10.22 -1.51 -3.19
N ASP A 248 10.46 -0.51 -4.04
CA ASP A 248 9.99 0.85 -3.79
C ASP A 248 8.50 0.96 -4.11
N LEU A 249 8.06 0.41 -5.25
CA LEU A 249 6.63 0.36 -5.57
C LEU A 249 5.84 -0.53 -4.61
N ALA A 250 6.42 -1.60 -4.05
CA ALA A 250 5.77 -2.38 -3.00
C ALA A 250 5.54 -1.57 -1.72
N ARG A 251 6.46 -0.66 -1.37
CA ARG A 251 6.25 0.26 -0.24
C ARG A 251 5.13 1.26 -0.54
N ILE A 252 5.04 1.75 -1.77
CA ILE A 252 3.96 2.66 -2.21
C ILE A 252 2.61 1.95 -2.15
N ASP A 253 2.54 0.70 -2.59
CA ASP A 253 1.34 -0.15 -2.51
C ASP A 253 0.81 -0.22 -1.07
N PHE A 254 1.67 -0.65 -0.13
CA PHE A 254 1.31 -0.68 1.29
C PHE A 254 1.00 0.71 1.87
N ALA A 255 1.76 1.74 1.49
CA ALA A 255 1.52 3.10 1.96
C ALA A 255 0.13 3.58 1.55
N LEU A 256 -0.27 3.42 0.29
CA LEU A 256 -1.62 3.81 -0.18
C LEU A 256 -2.72 2.94 0.42
N GLY A 257 -2.45 1.67 0.71
CA GLY A 257 -3.39 0.79 1.41
C GLY A 257 -3.70 1.26 2.83
N PHE A 258 -2.70 1.72 3.59
CA PHE A 258 -2.87 2.13 5.00
C PHE A 258 -2.95 3.63 5.23
N GLN A 259 -2.61 4.47 4.25
CA GLN A 259 -2.65 5.93 4.38
C GLN A 259 -4.03 6.49 4.80
N PRO A 260 -5.20 5.93 4.42
CA PRO A 260 -6.50 6.41 4.91
C PRO A 260 -6.58 6.55 6.44
N PHE A 261 -5.88 5.71 7.21
CA PHE A 261 -5.84 5.79 8.67
C PHE A 261 -5.28 7.12 9.18
N ILE A 262 -4.35 7.76 8.44
CA ILE A 262 -3.80 9.07 8.81
C ILE A 262 -4.89 10.14 8.79
N PHE A 263 -5.82 10.08 7.82
CA PHE A 263 -6.92 11.04 7.73
C PHE A 263 -7.99 10.79 8.79
N SER A 264 -8.23 9.52 9.15
CA SER A 264 -9.25 9.17 10.14
C SER A 264 -8.79 9.41 11.59
N PHE A 265 -7.49 9.26 11.85
CA PHE A 265 -6.93 9.33 13.19
C PHE A 265 -7.30 10.61 13.97
N PRO A 266 -7.15 11.84 13.42
CA PRO A 266 -7.52 13.06 14.14
C PRO A 266 -9.01 13.14 14.47
N VAL A 267 -9.87 12.64 13.57
CA VAL A 267 -11.32 12.66 13.76
C VAL A 267 -11.71 11.71 14.91
N ALA A 268 -11.19 10.49 14.89
CA ALA A 268 -11.44 9.50 15.95
C ALA A 268 -10.94 9.99 17.32
N VAL A 269 -9.72 10.52 17.38
CA VAL A 269 -9.15 11.06 18.62
C VAL A 269 -9.95 12.25 19.14
N GLY A 270 -10.36 13.17 18.25
CA GLY A 270 -11.16 14.34 18.64
C GLY A 270 -12.51 13.94 19.25
N ILE A 271 -13.22 12.98 18.64
CA ILE A 271 -14.50 12.47 19.15
C ILE A 271 -14.29 11.76 20.49
N ALA A 272 -13.27 10.91 20.60
CA ALA A 272 -12.97 10.18 21.83
C ALA A 272 -12.67 11.13 23.00
N ILE A 273 -11.86 12.17 22.78
CA ILE A 273 -11.57 13.22 23.77
C ILE A 273 -12.86 13.95 24.17
N GLY A 274 -13.68 14.34 23.20
CA GLY A 274 -14.97 15.02 23.46
C GLY A 274 -15.91 14.19 24.33
N ILE A 275 -16.06 12.89 24.02
CA ILE A 275 -16.88 11.96 24.79
C ILE A 275 -16.34 11.77 26.21
N LEU A 276 -15.02 11.65 26.36
CA LEU A 276 -14.38 11.44 27.67
C LEU A 276 -14.54 12.67 28.57
N CYS A 277 -14.28 13.86 28.04
CA CYS A 277 -14.45 15.13 28.75
C CYS A 277 -15.91 15.35 29.18
N HIS A 278 -16.88 15.03 28.32
CA HIS A 278 -18.30 15.18 28.66
C HIS A 278 -18.77 14.18 29.72
N ASN A 279 -18.29 12.93 29.68
CA ASN A 279 -18.77 11.88 30.58
C ASN A 279 -18.11 11.88 31.97
N ILE A 280 -16.82 12.22 32.07
CA ILE A 280 -16.03 12.08 33.31
C ILE A 280 -15.64 13.46 33.89
N GLY A 281 -15.53 14.51 33.07
CA GLY A 281 -15.12 15.84 33.50
C GLY A 281 -13.61 15.98 33.76
N ALA A 282 -13.23 16.68 34.82
CA ALA A 282 -11.83 17.02 35.11
C ALA A 282 -10.84 15.83 35.17
N PRO A 283 -11.20 14.64 35.72
CA PRO A 283 -10.29 13.48 35.73
C PRO A 283 -9.90 12.98 34.33
N ALA A 284 -10.71 13.24 33.29
CA ALA A 284 -10.39 12.84 31.91
C ALA A 284 -9.09 13.47 31.40
N MET A 285 -8.76 14.68 31.85
CA MET A 285 -7.58 15.43 31.40
C MET A 285 -6.28 14.72 31.76
N VAL A 286 -6.24 14.02 32.89
CA VAL A 286 -5.06 13.24 33.32
C VAL A 286 -4.83 12.08 32.36
N GLY A 287 -5.88 11.35 31.99
CA GLY A 287 -5.78 10.23 31.03
C GLY A 287 -5.34 10.68 29.64
N ILE A 288 -5.82 11.83 29.18
CA ILE A 288 -5.39 12.44 27.92
C ILE A 288 -3.89 12.79 27.99
N GLY A 289 -3.45 13.43 29.08
CA GLY A 289 -2.03 13.74 29.30
C GLY A 289 -1.13 12.52 29.26
N VAL A 290 -1.51 11.44 29.95
CA VAL A 290 -0.77 10.16 29.94
C VAL A 290 -0.72 9.57 28.53
N THR A 291 -1.80 9.66 27.76
CA THR A 291 -1.83 9.16 26.37
C THR A 291 -0.82 9.90 25.48
N PHE A 292 -0.73 11.23 25.59
CA PHE A 292 0.25 12.01 24.84
C PHE A 292 1.70 11.71 25.27
N VAL A 293 1.95 11.52 26.56
CA VAL A 293 3.27 11.10 27.06
C VAL A 293 3.63 9.72 26.48
N PHE A 294 2.69 8.79 26.43
CA PHE A 294 2.93 7.47 25.85
C PHE A 294 3.21 7.53 24.34
N ILE A 295 2.46 8.34 23.59
CA ILE A 295 2.72 8.58 22.16
C ILE A 295 4.13 9.15 21.94
N ALA A 296 4.55 10.12 22.76
CA ALA A 296 5.89 10.70 22.69
C ALA A 296 6.98 9.66 23.01
N ALA A 297 6.79 8.87 24.08
CA ALA A 297 7.69 7.79 24.45
C ALA A 297 7.83 6.74 23.34
N MET A 298 6.71 6.30 22.75
CA MET A 298 6.71 5.40 21.59
C MET A 298 7.47 6.00 20.40
N GLY A 299 7.31 7.30 20.14
CA GLY A 299 8.05 8.01 19.10
C GLY A 299 9.58 7.99 19.32
N LEU A 300 10.03 8.22 20.55
CA LEU A 300 11.45 8.18 20.90
C LEU A 300 12.05 6.77 20.77
N VAL A 301 11.34 5.76 21.26
CA VAL A 301 11.75 4.35 21.14
C VAL A 301 11.82 3.93 19.67
N THR A 302 10.81 4.31 18.88
CA THR A 302 10.76 4.03 17.44
C THR A 302 11.94 4.69 16.70
N LYS A 303 12.28 5.94 17.02
CA LYS A 303 13.45 6.63 16.45
C LYS A 303 14.75 5.88 16.76
N LYS A 304 14.93 5.42 18.01
CA LYS A 304 16.08 4.60 18.41
C LYS A 304 16.11 3.27 17.64
N LEU A 305 14.98 2.59 17.53
CA LEU A 305 14.86 1.34 16.78
C LEU A 305 15.26 1.52 15.30
N PHE A 306 14.83 2.60 14.65
CA PHE A 306 15.24 2.90 13.27
C PHE A 306 16.75 3.18 13.16
N ALA A 307 17.36 3.87 14.13
CA ALA A 307 18.80 4.08 14.16
C ALA A 307 19.57 2.75 14.31
N TYR A 308 19.11 1.87 15.20
CA TYR A 308 19.69 0.53 15.36
C TYR A 308 19.53 -0.31 14.08
N ARG A 309 18.36 -0.27 13.43
CA ARG A 309 18.15 -0.94 12.15
C ARG A 309 19.07 -0.41 11.05
N ALA A 310 19.27 0.90 10.97
CA ALA A 310 20.18 1.48 9.99
C ALA A 310 21.61 0.95 10.16
N SER A 311 22.10 0.88 11.40
CA SER A 311 23.42 0.32 11.70
C SER A 311 23.49 -1.19 11.42
N ALA A 312 22.50 -1.98 11.84
CA ALA A 312 22.46 -3.43 11.61
C ALA A 312 22.37 -3.81 10.11
N ASN A 313 21.66 -3.00 9.32
CA ASN A 313 21.55 -3.22 7.88
C ASN A 313 22.91 -3.11 7.17
N THR A 314 23.85 -2.29 7.65
CA THR A 314 25.19 -2.19 7.04
C THR A 314 25.93 -3.53 7.03
N PHE A 315 25.90 -4.28 8.13
CA PHE A 315 26.50 -5.61 8.23
C PHE A 315 25.75 -6.65 7.40
N THR A 316 24.42 -6.54 7.38
CA THR A 316 23.57 -7.45 6.60
C THR A 316 23.81 -7.26 5.10
N ASP A 317 23.90 -6.02 4.63
CA ASP A 317 24.17 -5.67 3.23
C ASP A 317 25.58 -6.07 2.83
N ALA A 318 26.58 -5.87 3.69
CA ALA A 318 27.95 -6.36 3.46
C ALA A 318 27.99 -7.89 3.28
N ARG A 319 27.27 -8.63 4.13
CA ARG A 319 27.14 -10.09 3.99
C ARG A 319 26.45 -10.49 2.69
N VAL A 320 25.35 -9.83 2.34
CA VAL A 320 24.60 -10.14 1.10
C VAL A 320 25.46 -9.85 -0.13
N ASN A 321 26.19 -8.74 -0.15
CA ASN A 321 27.10 -8.40 -1.25
C ASN A 321 28.24 -9.42 -1.38
N TYR A 322 28.86 -9.82 -0.25
CA TYR A 322 29.86 -10.89 -0.26
C TYR A 322 29.31 -12.20 -0.81
N MET A 323 28.11 -12.62 -0.38
CA MET A 323 27.48 -13.83 -0.91
C MET A 323 27.17 -13.72 -2.40
N LYS A 324 26.76 -12.54 -2.89
CA LYS A 324 26.55 -12.30 -4.32
C LYS A 324 27.86 -12.44 -5.11
N GLU A 325 28.97 -11.91 -4.62
CA GLU A 325 30.29 -12.05 -5.26
C GLU A 325 30.74 -13.52 -5.34
N VAL A 326 30.53 -14.29 -4.26
CA VAL A 326 30.82 -15.73 -4.22
C VAL A 326 29.95 -16.50 -5.23
N LEU A 327 28.65 -16.20 -5.29
CA LEU A 327 27.74 -16.85 -6.24
C LEU A 327 28.08 -16.50 -7.69
N SER A 328 28.42 -15.23 -7.95
CA SER A 328 28.83 -14.76 -9.29
C SER A 328 30.11 -15.43 -9.77
N ASN A 329 31.03 -15.78 -8.86
CA ASN A 329 32.32 -16.40 -9.18
C ASN A 329 32.39 -17.89 -8.81
N LEU A 330 31.25 -18.54 -8.57
CA LEU A 330 31.18 -19.90 -8.02
C LEU A 330 31.97 -20.91 -8.85
N LYS A 331 31.96 -20.77 -10.18
CA LYS A 331 32.69 -21.66 -11.11
C LYS A 331 34.21 -21.61 -10.88
N MET A 332 34.79 -20.41 -10.73
CA MET A 332 36.21 -20.24 -10.44
C MET A 332 36.56 -20.78 -9.05
N ILE A 333 35.70 -20.52 -8.06
CA ILE A 333 35.90 -21.01 -6.69
C ILE A 333 35.95 -22.53 -6.65
N LYS A 334 35.06 -23.21 -7.38
CA LYS A 334 35.07 -24.68 -7.51
C LYS A 334 36.28 -25.19 -8.27
N PHE A 335 36.65 -24.54 -9.38
CA PHE A 335 37.83 -24.94 -10.17
C PHE A 335 39.13 -24.92 -9.35
N TYR A 336 39.31 -23.91 -8.49
CA TYR A 336 40.49 -23.78 -7.64
C TYR A 336 40.32 -24.37 -6.22
N SER A 337 39.19 -25.04 -5.93
CA SER A 337 38.88 -25.60 -4.61
C SER A 337 38.99 -24.59 -3.45
N TRP A 338 38.58 -23.34 -3.67
CA TRP A 338 38.67 -22.24 -2.69
C TRP A 338 37.54 -22.22 -1.66
N GLU A 339 36.63 -23.18 -1.70
CA GLU A 339 35.44 -23.25 -0.85
C GLU A 339 35.75 -23.23 0.64
N THR A 340 36.74 -24.01 1.10
CA THR A 340 37.12 -24.08 2.52
C THR A 340 37.72 -22.75 2.99
N ARG A 341 38.54 -22.12 2.13
CA ARG A 341 39.21 -20.85 2.47
C ARG A 341 38.20 -19.71 2.57
N ILE A 342 37.24 -19.65 1.64
CA ILE A 342 36.15 -18.66 1.63
C ILE A 342 35.18 -18.91 2.80
N SER A 343 34.86 -20.18 3.11
CA SER A 343 34.00 -20.53 4.24
C SER A 343 34.62 -20.14 5.59
N SER A 344 35.95 -20.27 5.74
CA SER A 344 36.67 -19.82 6.93
C SER A 344 36.80 -18.28 7.03
N GLY A 345 36.80 -17.58 5.90
CA GLY A 345 36.89 -16.13 5.80
C GLY A 345 35.53 -15.44 5.99
N SER A 346 35.00 -15.43 7.21
CA SER A 346 33.78 -14.69 7.52
C SER A 346 33.93 -13.18 7.24
N PRO A 347 32.92 -12.48 6.71
CA PRO A 347 32.98 -11.04 6.40
C PRO A 347 33.27 -10.14 7.62
N LYS A 348 33.25 -10.69 8.84
CA LYS A 348 33.71 -10.00 10.05
C LYS A 348 35.22 -9.69 10.07
N THR A 349 36.03 -10.34 9.22
CA THR A 349 37.49 -10.35 9.41
C THR A 349 38.34 -9.50 8.47
N GLU A 350 37.96 -9.10 7.26
CA GLU A 350 38.74 -8.12 6.47
C GLU A 350 38.14 -7.83 5.07
N PRO A 351 37.49 -6.67 4.83
CA PRO A 351 36.97 -6.32 3.50
C PRO A 351 38.08 -5.92 2.49
N ARG A 352 39.33 -5.72 2.91
CA ARG A 352 40.41 -5.19 2.06
C ARG A 352 41.27 -6.22 1.33
N LYS A 353 41.20 -7.51 1.68
CA LYS A 353 42.08 -8.54 1.08
C LYS A 353 41.51 -9.21 -0.18
N CYS A 354 40.19 -9.20 -0.38
CA CYS A 354 39.59 -9.83 -1.56
C CYS A 354 39.90 -9.10 -2.88
N ALA A 355 39.98 -7.76 -2.87
CA ALA A 355 40.32 -6.99 -4.07
C ALA A 355 41.80 -7.13 -4.49
N LEU A 356 42.71 -7.35 -3.53
CA LEU A 356 44.14 -7.53 -3.82
C LEU A 356 44.47 -8.92 -4.38
N PHE A 357 43.65 -9.94 -4.15
CA PHE A 357 43.98 -11.31 -4.56
C PHE A 357 43.71 -11.60 -6.05
N ILE A 358 42.87 -10.81 -6.72
CA ILE A 358 42.60 -10.98 -8.16
C ILE A 358 43.66 -10.30 -9.03
N THR A 359 44.35 -9.27 -8.52
CA THR A 359 45.41 -8.54 -9.25
C THR A 359 46.83 -9.03 -8.96
N CYS A 360 47.08 -9.74 -7.86
CA CYS A 360 48.45 -10.10 -7.45
C CYS A 360 48.92 -11.52 -7.84
N ARG A 361 48.23 -12.23 -8.76
CA ARG A 361 48.67 -13.56 -9.24
C ARG A 361 48.84 -13.66 -10.76
N TRP A 362 49.23 -12.55 -11.39
CA TRP A 362 49.69 -12.47 -12.78
C TRP A 362 51.17 -12.04 -12.90
N SER A 363 51.95 -12.22 -11.85
CA SER A 363 53.41 -12.09 -11.87
C SER A 363 54.01 -13.18 -10.99
N GLY A 364 54.78 -14.09 -11.60
CA GLY A 364 55.48 -15.17 -10.91
C GLY A 364 55.26 -16.52 -11.55
N THR A 365 56.20 -16.85 -12.44
CA THR A 365 56.73 -18.18 -12.81
C THR A 365 56.32 -19.37 -11.96
#